data_AF-A0A7U3V2B9-F1
#
_entry.id   AF-A0A7U3V2B9-F1
#
_cell.length_a   1.000
_cell.length_b   1.000
_cell.length_c   1.000
_cell.angle_alpha   90.00
_cell.angle_beta   90.00
_cell.angle_gamma   90.00
#
_symmetry.space_group_name_H-M   'P 1'
#
loop_
_entity.id
_entity.type
_entity.pdbx_description
1 polymer ?
#
loop_
_entity_poly.entity_id
_entity_poly.type
_entity_poly.pdbx_seq_one_letter_code
_entity_poly.pdbx_strand_id
1 'polypeptide(L)'
;MKKILAFLLLAISFNGLALSPNEMLAIVGAVKYYNENCGGLNPAGSQRMNKGLKRFKMHKTPIPVLEQYPLAVSSYQTAKKFGCIGTKNEAYKAGFGQYIN
;
A
#
# COMPACT_ATOMS: atom_id res chain seq x y z
N MET A 1 23.88 8.49 40.85
CA MET A 1 24.19 9.29 39.65
C MET A 1 24.36 8.36 38.46
N LYS A 2 23.61 8.66 37.39
CA LYS A 2 23.47 7.94 36.12
C LYS A 2 24.82 7.59 35.48
N LYS A 3 25.06 6.31 35.16
CA LYS A 3 25.88 5.90 34.01
C LYS A 3 25.10 4.84 33.22
N ILE A 4 24.23 5.43 32.40
CA ILE A 4 23.58 4.96 31.18
C ILE A 4 23.82 3.47 30.88
N LEU A 5 22.80 2.70 31.29
CA LEU A 5 22.57 1.33 30.89
C LEU A 5 22.43 1.27 29.36
N ALA A 6 23.24 0.41 28.76
CA ALA A 6 22.89 -0.43 27.62
C ALA A 6 22.16 0.24 26.44
N PHE A 7 22.96 0.55 25.41
CA PHE A 7 22.60 0.36 24.01
C PHE A 7 21.98 -1.04 23.80
N LEU A 8 20.68 -1.20 24.00
CA LEU A 8 19.94 -2.41 23.69
C LEU A 8 18.47 -2.03 23.58
N LEU A 9 18.06 -1.75 22.35
CA LEU A 9 16.71 -1.89 21.77
C LEU A 9 16.55 -0.98 20.53
N LEU A 10 17.59 -0.91 19.69
CA LEU A 10 17.47 -0.44 18.30
C LEU A 10 17.16 -1.62 17.36
N ALA A 11 16.24 -2.48 17.80
CA ALA A 11 15.73 -3.61 17.03
C ALA A 11 14.25 -3.79 17.33
N ILE A 12 13.47 -2.70 17.22
CA ILE A 12 12.09 -2.87 16.77
C ILE A 12 12.23 -3.25 15.30
N SER A 13 12.44 -4.54 15.07
CA SER A 13 12.18 -5.18 13.80
C SER A 13 10.79 -4.71 13.38
N PHE A 14 10.76 -3.82 12.40
CA PHE A 14 9.57 -3.55 11.61
C PHE A 14 9.17 -4.91 11.02
N ASN A 15 8.38 -5.67 11.79
CA ASN A 15 7.60 -6.80 11.34
C ASN A 15 6.50 -6.22 10.46
N GLY A 16 6.89 -5.60 9.34
CA GLY A 16 6.00 -5.31 8.26
C GLY A 16 5.56 -6.66 7.74
N LEU A 17 4.38 -7.11 8.18
CA LEU A 17 3.67 -8.25 7.63
C LEU A 17 3.88 -8.24 6.12
N ALA A 18 4.52 -9.29 5.65
CA ALA A 18 4.81 -9.44 4.24
C ALA A 18 3.47 -9.56 3.52
N LEU A 19 3.13 -8.56 2.71
CA LEU A 19 2.02 -8.66 1.78
C LEU A 19 2.09 -9.98 1.00
N SER A 20 0.97 -10.52 0.60
CA SER A 20 0.84 -11.59 -0.37
C SER A 20 0.65 -10.99 -1.78
N PRO A 21 0.86 -11.78 -2.85
CA PRO A 21 0.53 -11.34 -4.21
C PRO A 21 -0.93 -10.88 -4.36
N ASN A 22 -1.87 -11.54 -3.66
CA ASN A 22 -3.29 -11.18 -3.68
C ASN A 22 -3.54 -9.83 -2.99
N GLU A 23 -2.96 -9.60 -1.81
CA GLU A 23 -3.06 -8.29 -1.17
C GLU A 23 -2.42 -7.19 -2.03
N MET A 24 -1.36 -7.51 -2.77
CA MET A 24 -0.77 -6.57 -3.72
C MET A 24 -1.73 -6.25 -4.89
N LEU A 25 -2.45 -7.24 -5.44
CA LEU A 25 -3.48 -7.00 -6.45
C LEU A 25 -4.62 -6.14 -5.91
N ALA A 26 -5.04 -6.38 -4.66
CA ALA A 26 -6.04 -5.54 -4.00
C ALA A 26 -5.57 -4.08 -3.87
N ILE A 27 -4.32 -3.87 -3.48
CA ILE A 27 -3.70 -2.53 -3.43
C ILE A 27 -3.66 -1.89 -4.82
N VAL A 28 -3.26 -2.63 -5.86
CA VAL A 28 -3.25 -2.12 -7.25
C VAL A 28 -4.63 -1.56 -7.64
N GLY A 29 -5.70 -2.32 -7.36
CA GLY A 29 -7.07 -1.89 -7.63
C GLY A 29 -7.50 -0.64 -6.86
N ALA A 30 -7.27 -0.63 -5.55
CA ALA A 30 -7.64 0.51 -4.70
C ALA A 30 -6.85 1.78 -5.06
N VAL A 31 -5.55 1.63 -5.34
CA VAL A 31 -4.68 2.73 -5.76
C VAL A 31 -5.07 3.27 -7.12
N LYS A 32 -5.47 2.42 -8.07
CA LYS A 32 -5.99 2.86 -9.37
C LYS A 32 -7.14 3.84 -9.19
N TYR A 33 -8.17 3.45 -8.43
CA TYR A 33 -9.31 4.33 -8.15
C TYR A 33 -8.86 5.66 -7.53
N TYR A 34 -7.98 5.61 -6.53
CA TYR A 34 -7.52 6.80 -5.81
C TYR A 34 -6.66 7.72 -6.69
N ASN A 35 -5.87 7.17 -7.61
CA ASN A 35 -5.09 7.95 -8.58
C ASN A 35 -5.97 8.59 -9.65
N GLU A 36 -7.00 7.89 -10.13
CA GLU A 36 -7.88 8.37 -11.20
C GLU A 36 -8.91 9.40 -10.69
N ASN A 37 -9.32 9.32 -9.43
CA ASN A 37 -10.50 10.06 -8.94
C ASN A 37 -10.22 10.96 -7.71
N CYS A 38 -9.04 10.85 -7.09
CA CYS A 38 -8.73 11.53 -5.82
C CYS A 38 -7.37 12.25 -5.91
N GLY A 39 -6.60 12.27 -4.82
CA GLY A 39 -5.28 12.89 -4.76
C GLY A 39 -4.12 11.98 -5.20
N GLY A 40 -4.38 10.69 -5.41
CA GLY A 40 -3.36 9.70 -5.74
C GLY A 40 -2.35 9.41 -4.61
N LEU A 41 -1.35 8.59 -4.95
CA LEU A 41 -0.22 8.33 -4.06
C LEU A 41 0.71 9.55 -3.97
N ASN A 42 1.34 9.73 -2.81
CA ASN A 42 2.50 10.60 -2.71
C ASN A 42 3.79 9.86 -3.17
N PRO A 43 4.93 10.56 -3.34
CA PRO A 43 6.15 9.92 -3.83
C PRO A 43 6.61 8.72 -3.00
N ALA A 44 6.47 8.76 -1.67
CA ALA A 44 6.79 7.64 -0.80
C ALA A 44 5.86 6.44 -1.03
N GLY A 45 4.57 6.70 -1.29
CA GLY A 45 3.59 5.70 -1.66
C GLY A 45 3.92 5.03 -2.98
N SER A 46 4.24 5.79 -4.02
CA SER A 46 4.65 5.25 -5.32
C SER A 46 5.89 4.37 -5.19
N GLN A 47 6.89 4.80 -4.41
CA GLN A 47 8.08 4.00 -4.14
C GLN A 47 7.75 2.70 -3.39
N ARG A 48 6.88 2.76 -2.38
CA ARG A 48 6.46 1.59 -1.61
C ARG A 48 5.69 0.59 -2.47
N MET A 49 4.77 1.07 -3.30
CA MET A 49 4.03 0.24 -4.26
C MET A 49 5.00 -0.48 -5.20
N ASN A 50 5.96 0.25 -5.78
CA ASN A 50 6.97 -0.33 -6.67
C ASN A 50 7.84 -1.39 -5.98
N LYS A 51 8.21 -1.18 -4.71
CA LYS A 51 8.91 -2.20 -3.91
C LYS A 51 8.05 -3.46 -3.71
N GLY A 52 6.75 -3.29 -3.46
CA GLY A 52 5.79 -4.41 -3.38
C GLY A 52 5.71 -5.21 -4.69
N LEU A 53 5.55 -4.53 -5.83
CA LEU A 53 5.53 -5.16 -7.15
C LEU A 53 6.83 -5.92 -7.45
N LYS A 54 7.98 -5.38 -7.02
CA LYS A 54 9.27 -6.06 -7.15
C LYS A 54 9.33 -7.34 -6.33
N ARG A 55 8.92 -7.27 -5.06
CA ARG A 55 8.91 -8.40 -4.12
C ARG A 55 8.14 -9.61 -4.66
N PHE A 56 6.98 -9.39 -5.28
CA PHE A 56 6.14 -10.46 -5.82
C PHE A 56 6.38 -10.75 -7.30
N LYS A 57 7.47 -10.22 -7.90
CA LYS A 57 7.77 -10.35 -9.34
C LYS A 57 6.69 -9.79 -10.28
N MET A 58 5.72 -9.05 -9.77
CA MET A 58 4.62 -8.43 -10.52
C MET A 58 5.07 -7.22 -11.35
N HIS A 59 6.20 -6.60 -11.00
CA HIS A 59 6.82 -5.53 -11.81
C HIS A 59 7.19 -5.96 -13.25
N LYS A 60 7.21 -7.27 -13.53
CA LYS A 60 7.41 -7.81 -14.89
C LYS A 60 6.14 -7.78 -15.73
N THR A 61 4.98 -7.65 -15.08
CA THR A 61 3.68 -7.55 -15.72
C THR A 61 3.31 -6.07 -15.85
N PRO A 62 2.87 -5.60 -17.04
CA PRO A 62 2.43 -4.23 -17.21
C PRO A 62 1.31 -3.88 -16.22
N ILE A 63 1.35 -2.67 -15.64
CA ILE A 63 0.32 -2.20 -14.69
C ILE A 63 -1.10 -2.35 -15.24
N PRO A 64 -1.41 -1.96 -16.50
CA PRO A 64 -2.77 -2.13 -17.04
C PRO A 64 -3.25 -3.59 -17.05
N VAL A 65 -2.33 -4.55 -17.15
CA VAL A 65 -2.67 -5.98 -17.06
C VAL A 65 -2.94 -6.39 -15.62
N LEU A 66 -2.15 -5.90 -14.66
CA LEU A 66 -2.41 -6.13 -13.22
C LEU A 66 -3.76 -5.57 -12.77
N GLU A 67 -4.16 -4.42 -13.30
CA GLU A 67 -5.44 -3.78 -13.01
C GLU A 67 -6.66 -4.56 -13.51
N GLN A 68 -6.47 -5.47 -14.47
CA GLN A 68 -7.55 -6.32 -15.00
C GLN A 68 -7.76 -7.60 -14.18
N TYR A 69 -6.88 -7.92 -13.22
CA TYR A 69 -7.08 -9.11 -12.38
C TYR A 69 -8.36 -8.98 -11.54
N PRO A 70 -9.13 -10.06 -11.35
CA PRO A 70 -10.42 -10.00 -10.64
C PRO A 70 -10.35 -9.33 -9.27
N LEU A 71 -9.27 -9.57 -8.52
CA LEU A 71 -9.08 -8.98 -7.19
C LEU A 71 -8.79 -7.47 -7.26
N ALA A 72 -8.00 -7.03 -8.25
CA ALA A 72 -7.78 -5.60 -8.48
C ALA A 72 -9.08 -4.90 -8.89
N VAL A 73 -9.86 -5.50 -9.78
CA VAL A 73 -11.18 -4.99 -10.17
C VAL A 73 -12.12 -4.90 -8.97
N SER A 74 -12.19 -5.95 -8.15
CA SER A 74 -13.02 -5.97 -6.94
C SER A 74 -12.64 -4.87 -5.95
N SER A 75 -11.34 -4.68 -5.71
CA SER A 75 -10.84 -3.61 -4.83
C SER A 75 -11.07 -2.22 -5.40
N TYR A 76 -10.96 -2.04 -6.72
CA TYR A 76 -11.35 -0.79 -7.39
C TYR A 76 -12.83 -0.45 -7.12
N GLN A 77 -13.74 -1.42 -7.31
CA GLN A 77 -15.17 -1.20 -7.05
C GLN A 77 -15.46 -0.93 -5.57
N THR A 78 -14.71 -1.56 -4.67
CA THR A 78 -14.82 -1.31 -3.23
C THR A 78 -14.36 0.11 -2.89
N ALA A 79 -13.21 0.56 -3.40
CA ALA A 79 -12.74 1.92 -3.22
C ALA A 79 -13.71 2.95 -3.81
N LYS A 80 -14.30 2.65 -4.98
CA LYS A 80 -15.36 3.46 -5.59
C LYS A 80 -16.58 3.62 -4.70
N LYS A 81 -17.03 2.55 -4.02
CA LYS A 81 -18.16 2.61 -3.07
C LYS A 81 -17.83 3.48 -1.85
N PHE A 82 -16.60 3.46 -1.37
CA PHE A 82 -16.16 4.27 -0.24
C PHE A 82 -15.86 5.73 -0.60
N GLY A 83 -15.62 6.03 -1.88
CA GLY A 83 -15.20 7.36 -2.30
C GLY A 83 -13.79 7.71 -1.81
N CYS A 84 -13.34 8.93 -2.09
CA CYS A 84 -12.00 9.38 -1.70
C CYS A 84 -11.78 9.37 -0.19
N ILE A 85 -12.70 9.96 0.58
CA ILE A 85 -12.55 10.06 2.04
C ILE A 85 -12.60 8.67 2.69
N GLY A 86 -13.55 7.82 2.28
CA GLY A 86 -13.65 6.47 2.82
C GLY A 86 -12.42 5.62 2.48
N THR A 87 -11.96 5.67 1.23
CA THR A 87 -10.74 4.97 0.81
C THR A 87 -9.52 5.46 1.58
N LYS A 88 -9.39 6.77 1.80
CA LYS A 88 -8.33 7.37 2.62
C LYS A 88 -8.38 6.85 4.06
N ASN A 89 -9.56 6.81 4.67
CA ASN A 89 -9.75 6.30 6.02
C ASN A 89 -9.37 4.81 6.14
N GLU A 90 -9.77 3.98 5.18
CA GLU A 90 -9.38 2.57 5.16
C GLU A 90 -7.87 2.40 4.99
N ALA A 91 -7.22 3.23 4.17
CA ALA A 91 -5.77 3.24 4.06
C ALA A 91 -5.10 3.65 5.39
N TYR A 92 -5.64 4.62 6.14
CA TYR A 92 -5.14 4.96 7.49
C TYR A 92 -5.27 3.79 8.46
N LYS A 93 -6.43 3.12 8.51
CA LYS A 93 -6.65 1.94 9.36
C LYS A 93 -5.66 0.81 9.04
N ALA A 94 -5.34 0.63 7.77
CA ALA A 94 -4.37 -0.35 7.30
C ALA A 94 -2.88 0.09 7.45
N GLY A 95 -2.61 1.26 8.05
CA GLY A 95 -1.25 1.78 8.24
C GLY A 95 -0.60 2.37 6.97
N PHE A 96 -1.39 2.61 5.93
CA PHE A 96 -0.95 3.18 4.66
C PHE A 96 -1.33 4.65 4.45
N GLY A 97 -2.07 5.28 5.37
CA GLY A 97 -2.58 6.65 5.19
C GLY A 97 -1.51 7.71 4.91
N GLN A 98 -0.30 7.53 5.43
CA GLN A 98 0.85 8.43 5.15
C GLN A 98 1.38 8.35 3.71
N TYR A 99 0.90 7.43 2.87
CA TYR A 99 1.37 7.19 1.50
C TYR A 99 0.42 7.71 0.42
N ILE A 100 -0.71 8.30 0.80
CA ILE A 100 -1.74 8.85 -0.08
C ILE A 100 -1.89 10.36 0.17
N ASN A 101 -2.19 11.13 -0.88
CA ASN A 101 -2.49 12.56 -0.77
C ASN A 101 -3.91 12.81 -0.25
#